data_AF-A0A3B9PXA2-F1
#
_entry.id   AF-A0A3B9PXA2-F1
#
_cell.length_a   1.000
_cell.length_b   1.000
_cell.length_c   1.000
_cell.angle_alpha   90.00
_cell.angle_beta   90.00
_cell.angle_gamma   90.00
#
_symmetry.space_group_name_H-M   'P 1'
#
loop_
_entity.id
_entity.type
_entity.pdbx_description
1 polymer ?
#
loop_
_entity_poly.entity_id
_entity_poly.type
_entity_poly.pdbx_seq_one_letter_code
_entity_poly.pdbx_strand_id
1 'polypeptide(L)'
;MKVIIAGGGTGGHIYPAIAIADKIKRKRPDCSILFVGTDKGMERELVPANGYEIRFISARGVDRKNPLKNLAALRDFTVSYTHL
;
A
#
# COMPACT_ATOMS: atom_id res chain seq x y z
N MET A 1 -18.44 8.25 2.83
CA MET A 1 -17.96 6.84 2.92
C MET A 1 -16.44 6.82 2.95
N LYS A 2 -15.78 5.95 3.74
CA LYS A 2 -14.31 5.82 3.77
C LYS A 2 -13.89 4.46 3.20
N VAL A 3 -12.92 4.44 2.30
CA VAL A 3 -12.40 3.23 1.65
C VAL A 3 -10.89 3.18 1.82
N ILE A 4 -10.38 2.02 2.23
CA ILE A 4 -8.95 1.73 2.26
C ILE A 4 -8.66 0.70 1.18
N ILE A 5 -7.66 0.96 0.35
CA ILE A 5 -7.18 0.05 -0.69
C ILE A 5 -5.77 -0.36 -0.30
N ALA A 6 -5.62 -1.60 0.18
CA ALA A 6 -4.33 -2.18 0.49
C ALA A 6 -3.78 -2.95 -0.72
N GLY A 7 -2.58 -2.60 -1.16
CA GLY A 7 -1.96 -3.22 -2.33
C GLY A 7 -0.64 -2.54 -2.69
N GLY A 8 0.28 -3.28 -3.30
CA GLY A 8 1.64 -2.82 -3.55
C GLY A 8 2.40 -3.73 -4.51
N GLY A 9 3.59 -3.30 -4.90
CA GLY A 9 4.52 -4.07 -5.72
C GLY A 9 4.57 -3.57 -7.17
N THR A 10 3.99 -4.33 -8.10
CA THR A 10 4.03 -4.05 -9.54
C THR A 10 2.68 -3.55 -10.10
N GLY A 11 2.68 -3.07 -11.34
CA GLY A 11 1.54 -2.41 -11.98
C GLY A 11 0.34 -3.33 -12.11
N GLY A 12 0.55 -4.65 -12.18
CA GLY A 12 -0.51 -5.65 -12.29
C GLY A 12 -1.54 -5.60 -11.16
N HIS A 13 -1.18 -5.11 -9.98
CA HIS A 13 -2.12 -4.88 -8.88
C HIS A 13 -2.51 -3.41 -8.73
N ILE A 14 -1.60 -2.48 -9.05
CA ILE A 14 -1.82 -1.05 -8.86
C ILE A 14 -2.81 -0.46 -9.87
N TYR A 15 -2.70 -0.80 -11.16
CA TYR A 15 -3.63 -0.28 -12.16
C TYR A 15 -5.08 -0.73 -11.92
N PRO A 16 -5.35 -2.02 -11.62
CA PRO A 16 -6.71 -2.42 -11.24
C PRO A 16 -7.22 -1.74 -9.98
N ALA A 17 -6.35 -1.55 -8.98
CA ALA A 17 -6.72 -0.87 -7.74
C ALA A 17 -7.13 0.59 -7.99
N ILE A 18 -6.39 1.31 -8.83
CA ILE A 18 -6.73 2.67 -9.28
C ILE A 18 -8.06 2.68 -10.05
N ALA A 19 -8.25 1.74 -10.98
CA ALA A 19 -9.50 1.65 -11.76
C ALA A 19 -10.74 1.42 -10.87
N ILE A 20 -10.59 0.63 -9.80
CA ILE A 20 -11.62 0.44 -8.78
C ILE A 20 -11.85 1.73 -8.00
N ALA A 21 -10.79 2.39 -7.55
CA ALA A 21 -10.87 3.67 -6.85
C ALA A 21 -11.61 4.73 -7.67
N ASP A 22 -11.31 4.83 -8.96
CA ASP A 22 -11.97 5.74 -9.90
C ASP A 22 -13.46 5.43 -10.01
N LYS A 23 -13.82 4.15 -10.12
CA LYS A 23 -15.21 3.73 -10.23
C LYS A 23 -15.99 4.05 -8.95
N ILE A 24 -15.38 3.88 -7.79
CA ILE A 24 -15.97 4.24 -6.50
C ILE A 24 -16.17 5.76 -6.43
N LYS A 25 -15.14 6.55 -6.74
CA LYS A 25 -15.20 8.01 -6.69
C LYS A 25 -16.23 8.59 -7.64
N ARG A 26 -16.37 8.02 -8.84
CA ARG A 26 -17.45 8.37 -9.80
C ARG A 26 -18.85 8.09 -9.27
N LYS A 27 -19.06 6.96 -8.58
CA LYS A 27 -20.36 6.61 -8.00
C LYS A 27 -20.67 7.38 -6.72
N ARG A 28 -19.63 7.76 -5.97
CA ARG A 28 -19.71 8.42 -4.65
C ARG A 28 -18.65 9.51 -4.55
N PRO A 29 -18.93 10.71 -5.09
CA PRO A 29 -17.96 11.82 -5.07
C PRO A 29 -17.56 12.25 -3.65
N ASP A 30 -18.46 12.04 -2.68
CA ASP A 30 -18.29 12.30 -1.25
C ASP A 30 -17.36 11.30 -0.53
N CYS A 31 -16.88 10.25 -1.21
CA CYS A 31 -16.03 9.26 -0.55
C CYS A 31 -14.58 9.75 -0.35
N SER A 32 -13.96 9.26 0.72
CA SER A 32 -12.52 9.38 0.96
C SER A 32 -11.87 8.04 0.65
N ILE A 33 -10.82 8.04 -0.17
CA ILE A 33 -10.07 6.84 -0.55
C ILE A 33 -8.64 7.02 -0.10
N LEU A 34 -8.15 6.07 0.68
CA LEU A 34 -6.77 5.99 1.13
C LEU A 34 -6.13 4.71 0.61
N PHE A 35 -5.01 4.82 -0.07
CA PHE A 35 -4.17 3.68 -0.39
C PHE A 35 -3.21 3.39 0.75
N VAL A 36 -2.93 2.10 0.97
CA VAL A 36 -1.91 1.64 1.91
C VAL A 36 -1.01 0.65 1.19
N GLY A 37 0.29 0.93 1.16
CA GLY A 37 1.27 0.13 0.43
C GLY A 37 2.67 0.29 1.01
N THR A 38 3.69 -0.11 0.26
CA THR A 38 5.09 0.02 0.67
C THR A 38 5.75 1.18 -0.05
N ASP A 39 6.83 1.72 0.51
CA ASP A 39 7.62 2.77 -0.12
C ASP A 39 8.58 2.25 -1.23
N LYS A 40 8.50 0.95 -1.54
CA LYS A 40 9.42 0.23 -2.43
C LYS A 40 8.84 -0.12 -3.79
N GLY A 41 7.51 -0.18 -3.91
CA GLY A 41 6.85 -0.57 -5.15
C GLY A 41 6.36 0.62 -5.97
N MET A 42 5.80 0.33 -7.16
CA MET A 42 5.29 1.36 -8.07
C MET A 42 4.09 2.13 -7.49
N GLU A 43 3.47 1.67 -6.41
CA GLU A 43 2.43 2.41 -5.68
C GLU A 43 2.88 3.79 -5.23
N ARG A 44 4.18 3.95 -4.91
CA ARG A 44 4.75 5.21 -4.44
C ARG A 44 4.59 6.34 -5.44
N GLU A 45 4.66 6.02 -6.72
CA GLU A 45 4.61 7.00 -7.82
C GLU A 45 3.23 7.01 -8.47
N LEU A 46 2.68 5.83 -8.79
CA LEU A 46 1.45 5.72 -9.56
C LEU A 46 0.23 6.20 -8.77
N VAL A 47 0.15 5.94 -7.46
CA VAL A 47 -1.05 6.31 -6.68
C VAL A 47 -1.17 7.83 -6.53
N PRO A 48 -0.12 8.57 -6.10
CA PRO A 48 -0.16 10.03 -6.08
C PRO A 48 -0.35 10.65 -7.46
N ALA A 49 0.27 10.08 -8.51
CA ALA A 49 0.12 10.57 -9.88
C ALA A 49 -1.32 10.47 -10.40
N ASN A 50 -2.14 9.57 -9.84
CA ASN A 50 -3.57 9.43 -10.16
C ASN A 50 -4.48 10.18 -9.15
N GLY A 51 -3.92 11.06 -8.32
CA GLY A 51 -4.70 11.94 -7.44
C GLY A 51 -5.21 11.28 -6.16
N TYR A 52 -4.66 10.13 -5.77
CA TYR A 52 -5.04 9.42 -4.55
C TYR A 52 -4.01 9.59 -3.43
N GLU A 53 -4.50 9.68 -2.20
CA GLU A 53 -3.65 9.68 -1.01
C GLU A 53 -3.11 8.27 -0.75
N ILE A 54 -1.83 8.18 -0.37
CA ILE A 54 -1.18 6.94 0.04
C ILE A 54 -0.49 7.08 1.39
N ARG A 55 -0.54 6.03 2.21
CA ARG A 55 0.30 5.84 3.39
C ARG A 55 1.18 4.62 3.21
N PHE A 56 2.45 4.79 3.58
CA PHE A 56 3.43 3.72 3.50
C PHE A 56 3.53 2.99 4.82
N ILE A 57 3.59 1.67 4.74
CA ILE A 57 3.86 0.78 5.86
C ILE A 57 5.12 -0.04 5.56
N SER A 58 5.87 -0.35 6.62
CA SER A 58 6.96 -1.31 6.52
C SER A 58 6.38 -2.72 6.44
N ALA A 59 6.25 -3.26 5.23
CA ALA A 59 5.81 -4.62 4.99
C ALA A 59 6.83 -5.39 4.15
N ARG A 60 7.06 -6.66 4.51
CA ARG A 60 7.88 -7.61 3.76
C ARG A 60 7.14 -8.93 3.63
N GLY A 61 7.33 -9.60 2.49
CA GLY A 61 6.86 -10.96 2.30
C GLY A 61 7.56 -11.92 3.26
N VAL A 62 6.83 -12.91 3.76
CA VAL A 62 7.38 -13.97 4.61
C VAL A 62 8.16 -14.95 3.74
N ASP A 63 9.47 -15.06 3.94
CA ASP A 63 10.29 -16.06 3.26
C ASP A 63 10.08 -17.41 3.94
N ARG A 64 9.29 -18.28 3.30
CA ARG A 64 8.99 -19.63 3.81
C ARG A 64 10.18 -20.58 3.72
N LYS A 65 11.18 -20.28 2.88
CA LYS A 65 12.37 -21.14 2.68
C LYS A 65 13.49 -20.79 3.64
N ASN A 66 13.61 -19.52 4.04
CA ASN A 66 14.65 -19.04 4.95
C ASN A 66 14.03 -18.35 6.18
N PRO A 67 13.61 -19.08 7.21
CA PRO A 67 12.98 -18.50 8.40
C PRO A 67 13.88 -17.50 9.13
N LEU A 68 15.21 -17.64 9.04
CA LEU A 68 16.17 -16.69 9.60
C LEU A 68 16.08 -15.30 8.95
N LYS A 69 15.69 -15.18 7.67
CA LYS A 69 15.46 -13.88 7.04
C LYS A 69 14.22 -13.18 7.57
N ASN A 70 13.26 -13.91 8.12
CA ASN A 70 12.08 -13.34 8.77
C ASN A 70 12.43 -12.73 10.13
N LEU A 71 13.55 -13.09 10.75
CA LEU A 71 14.02 -12.47 12.00
C LEU A 71 14.41 -11.00 11.79
N ALA A 72 14.92 -10.66 10.60
CA ALA A 72 15.19 -9.26 10.23
C ALA A 72 13.89 -8.43 10.12
N ALA A 73 12.74 -9.05 9.86
CA ALA A 73 11.45 -8.38 9.82
C ALA A 73 11.01 -7.88 11.20
N LEU A 74 11.42 -8.54 12.29
CA LEU A 74 11.17 -8.06 13.66
C LEU A 74 11.86 -6.72 13.92
N ARG A 75 13.07 -6.51 13.37
CA ARG A 75 13.79 -5.23 13.48
C ARG A 75 13.05 -4.09 12.77
N ASP A 76 12.48 -4.37 11.60
CA ASP A 76 11.73 -3.36 10.85
C ASP A 76 10.41 -2.99 11.53
N PHE A 77 9.82 -3.93 12.27
CA PHE A 77 8.61 -3.70 13.07
C PHE A 77 8.89 -2.72 14.22
N THR A 78 10.03 -2.87 14.91
CA THR A 78 10.45 -1.94 15.97
C THR A 78 10.74 -0.53 15.44
N VAL A 79 11.36 -0.42 14.27
CA VAL A 79 11.59 0.89 13.61
C VAL A 79 10.27 1.55 13.20
N SER A 80 9.30 0.77 12.70
CA SER A 80 8.00 1.30 12.30
C SER A 80 7.18 1.87 13.46
N TYR A 81 7.31 1.31 14.67
CA TYR A 81 6.64 1.84 15.88
C TYR A 81 7.25 3.15 16.39
N THR A 82 8.49 3.46 16.00
CA THR A 82 9.21 4.65 16.46
C THR A 82 8.97 5.87 15.55
N HIS A 83 8.32 5.68 14.39
CA HIS A 83 8.06 6.72 13.38
C HIS A 83 6.57 6.87 13.03
N LEU A 84 5.69 6.23 13.82
CA LEU A 84 4.27 6.55 13.90
C LEU A 84 4.04 7.58 15.00
#